data_AF-A0A217EVY6-F1
#
_entry.id   AF-A0A217EVY6-F1
#
_cell.length_a   1.000
_cell.length_b   1.000
_cell.length_c   1.000
_cell.angle_alpha   90.00
_cell.angle_beta   90.00
_cell.angle_gamma   90.00
#
_symmetry.space_group_name_H-M   'P 1'
#
loop_
_entity.id
_entity.type
_entity.pdbx_description
1 polymer ?
#
loop_
_entity_poly.entity_id
_entity_poly.type
_entity_poly.pdbx_seq_one_letter_code
_entity_poly.pdbx_strand_id
1 'polypeptide(L)'
;MAAINIKIDDVLKDGGDDVLREHGLNTTQAITLFWQYLVQHRRLPFIAETRLFTATDLTLAIATQYGDALNQLHKIQDMLSSGATEFAELAAAKLELSRHAAAIQQNGWRLESLPEDNDLSASARRMLPRIHYHLTGCDFALSALPAELPVPTRIVNEFGISLKVFETEFSRLQAVLRDSGLLARPEPLREFVYRDDNVMISVIQQHDYHHGAWIVRMQARTLEHENALEDAGLTFPELEGRVFLPGSVYGKAVRNSQTGKYEMGFRFLSGVTEFHMYSSGHEEDRNPTSADQVAASLAVTVDTYLVTLLHEMAGKN
;
A
#
# COMPACT_ATOMS: atom_id res chain seq x y z
N MET A 1 -51.79 0.66 -13.82
CA MET A 1 -50.50 0.89 -13.12
C MET A 1 -49.91 -0.46 -12.77
N ALA A 2 -48.63 -0.67 -13.01
CA ALA A 2 -47.92 -1.85 -12.50
C ALA A 2 -47.41 -1.56 -11.09
N ALA A 3 -47.49 -2.53 -10.19
CA ALA A 3 -46.95 -2.44 -8.83
C ALA A 3 -45.71 -3.33 -8.72
N ILE A 4 -44.66 -2.82 -8.06
CA ILE A 4 -43.41 -3.55 -7.81
C ILE A 4 -43.32 -3.74 -6.29
N ASN A 5 -43.30 -4.99 -5.84
CA ASN A 5 -43.11 -5.34 -4.43
C ASN A 5 -41.67 -5.80 -4.22
N ILE A 6 -40.93 -5.12 -3.35
CA ILE A 6 -39.53 -5.41 -3.04
C ILE A 6 -39.43 -5.82 -1.58
N LYS A 7 -38.75 -6.94 -1.31
CA LYS A 7 -38.29 -7.31 0.03
C LYS A 7 -36.81 -6.96 0.13
N ILE A 8 -36.45 -6.24 1.17
CA ILE A 8 -35.09 -5.76 1.43
C ILE A 8 -34.82 -5.88 2.94
N ASP A 9 -33.55 -5.96 3.32
CA ASP A 9 -33.12 -5.95 4.71
C ASP A 9 -33.44 -4.60 5.38
N ASP A 10 -33.83 -4.62 6.66
CA ASP A 10 -34.29 -3.42 7.37
C ASP A 10 -33.17 -2.39 7.57
N VAL A 11 -31.95 -2.85 7.88
CA VAL A 11 -30.78 -1.96 8.06
C VAL A 11 -30.40 -1.31 6.72
N LEU A 12 -30.41 -2.11 5.65
CA LEU A 12 -30.13 -1.61 4.31
C LEU A 12 -31.19 -0.63 3.83
N LYS A 13 -32.46 -0.89 4.14
CA LYS A 13 -33.58 -0.01 3.79
C LYS A 13 -33.45 1.34 4.49
N ASP A 14 -33.19 1.34 5.79
CA ASP A 14 -33.14 2.58 6.58
C ASP A 14 -31.93 3.43 6.16
N GLY A 15 -30.76 2.83 5.97
CA GLY A 15 -29.59 3.55 5.42
C GLY A 15 -29.83 4.09 4.02
N GLY A 16 -30.52 3.34 3.15
CA GLY A 16 -30.90 3.80 1.81
C GLY A 16 -31.91 4.96 1.83
N ASP A 17 -32.91 4.90 2.70
CA ASP A 17 -33.93 5.95 2.84
C ASP A 17 -33.33 7.26 3.37
N ASP A 18 -32.28 7.19 4.20
CA ASP A 18 -31.55 8.38 4.66
C ASP A 18 -30.79 9.06 3.52
N VAL A 19 -30.06 8.30 2.71
CA VAL A 19 -29.35 8.83 1.53
C VAL A 19 -30.32 9.43 0.51
N LEU A 20 -31.47 8.78 0.26
CA LEU A 20 -32.49 9.34 -0.63
C LEU A 20 -33.03 10.67 -0.10
N ARG A 21 -33.24 10.77 1.21
CA ARG A 21 -33.72 12.00 1.86
C ARG A 21 -32.71 13.14 1.75
N GLU A 22 -31.42 12.86 1.90
CA GLU A 22 -30.34 13.83 1.68
C GLU A 22 -30.37 14.43 0.26
N HIS A 23 -30.79 13.62 -0.73
CA HIS A 23 -30.91 14.01 -2.12
C HIS A 23 -32.32 14.50 -2.51
N GLY A 24 -33.22 14.69 -1.52
CA GLY A 24 -34.59 15.19 -1.75
C GLY A 24 -35.50 14.22 -2.50
N LEU A 25 -35.18 12.92 -2.49
CA LEU A 25 -35.94 11.87 -3.17
C LEU A 25 -36.62 10.95 -2.16
N ASN A 26 -37.73 10.34 -2.58
CA ASN A 26 -38.31 9.18 -1.90
C ASN A 26 -38.08 7.89 -2.69
N THR A 27 -38.28 6.74 -2.05
CA THR A 27 -38.05 5.40 -2.63
C THR A 27 -38.81 5.20 -3.95
N THR A 28 -40.04 5.71 -4.05
CA THR A 28 -40.87 5.58 -5.27
C THR A 28 -40.29 6.41 -6.42
N GLN A 29 -39.82 7.62 -6.14
CA GLN A 29 -39.17 8.49 -7.13
C GLN A 29 -37.85 7.90 -7.61
N ALA A 30 -37.03 7.39 -6.69
CA ALA A 30 -35.75 6.74 -7.01
C ALA A 30 -35.94 5.51 -7.90
N ILE A 31 -36.91 4.64 -7.57
CA ILE A 31 -37.31 3.50 -8.40
C ILE A 31 -37.79 3.99 -9.76
N THR A 32 -38.64 5.02 -9.81
CA THR A 32 -39.14 5.55 -11.09
C THR A 32 -37.99 6.05 -12.00
N LEU A 33 -37.04 6.79 -11.44
CA LEU A 33 -35.86 7.28 -12.16
C LEU A 33 -34.98 6.12 -12.65
N PHE A 34 -34.81 5.08 -11.83
CA PHE A 34 -34.08 3.88 -12.23
C PHE A 34 -34.75 3.20 -13.45
N TRP A 35 -36.06 2.99 -13.43
CA TRP A 35 -36.79 2.41 -14.57
C TRP A 35 -36.75 3.31 -15.82
N GLN A 36 -36.82 4.64 -15.67
CA GLN A 36 -36.66 5.58 -16.77
C GLN A 36 -35.27 5.46 -17.41
N TYR A 37 -34.22 5.37 -16.60
CA TYR A 37 -32.85 5.18 -17.08
C TYR A 37 -32.70 3.89 -17.88
N LEU A 38 -33.25 2.77 -17.38
CA LEU A 38 -33.20 1.48 -18.08
C LEU A 38 -33.82 1.56 -19.47
N VAL A 39 -34.99 2.18 -19.57
CA VAL A 39 -35.71 2.34 -20.85
C VAL A 39 -34.95 3.27 -21.79
N GLN A 40 -34.41 4.38 -21.27
CA GLN A 40 -33.74 5.41 -22.07
C GLN A 40 -32.37 4.96 -22.59
N HIS A 41 -31.59 4.25 -21.77
CA HIS A 41 -30.19 3.95 -22.07
C HIS A 41 -29.93 2.47 -22.38
N ARG A 42 -30.93 1.60 -22.23
CA ARG A 42 -30.84 0.13 -22.45
C ARG A 42 -29.66 -0.52 -21.70
N ARG A 43 -29.29 0.04 -20.56
CA ARG A 43 -28.24 -0.45 -19.67
C ARG A 43 -28.58 -0.08 -18.23
N LEU A 44 -27.98 -0.79 -17.28
CA LEU A 44 -28.10 -0.45 -15.86
C LEU A 44 -27.31 0.84 -15.54
N PRO A 45 -27.82 1.71 -14.66
CA PRO A 45 -27.10 2.91 -14.20
C PRO A 45 -25.93 2.58 -13.26
N PHE A 46 -25.87 1.36 -12.75
CA PHE A 46 -24.76 0.82 -11.98
C PHE A 46 -24.25 -0.48 -12.60
N ILE A 47 -23.01 -0.85 -12.28
CA ILE A 47 -22.41 -2.12 -12.67
C ILE A 47 -23.08 -3.22 -11.82
N ALA A 48 -23.85 -4.11 -12.44
CA ALA A 48 -24.46 -5.26 -11.76
C ALA A 48 -23.40 -6.34 -11.49
N GLU A 49 -22.60 -6.13 -10.46
CA GLU A 49 -21.83 -7.19 -9.83
C GLU A 49 -22.44 -7.47 -8.46
N THR A 50 -22.70 -8.75 -8.17
CA THR A 50 -23.26 -9.25 -6.90
C THR A 50 -22.33 -9.08 -5.70
N ARG A 51 -21.19 -8.40 -5.88
CA ARG A 51 -20.17 -8.18 -4.85
C ARG A 51 -19.98 -6.68 -4.70
N LEU A 52 -20.36 -6.14 -3.55
CA LEU A 52 -19.97 -4.80 -3.15
C LEU A 52 -18.46 -4.85 -2.91
N PHE A 53 -17.68 -4.22 -3.79
CA PHE A 53 -16.26 -4.05 -3.56
C PHE A 53 -16.07 -2.87 -2.63
N THR A 54 -15.38 -3.08 -1.52
CA THR A 54 -14.86 -1.96 -0.74
C THR A 54 -13.75 -1.29 -1.53
N ALA A 55 -13.45 -0.05 -1.17
CA ALA A 55 -12.40 0.67 -1.83
C ALA A 55 -11.00 0.05 -1.51
N THR A 56 -10.87 -0.68 -0.40
CA THR A 56 -9.71 -1.55 -0.11
C THR A 56 -9.63 -2.74 -1.07
N ASP A 57 -10.75 -3.44 -1.32
CA ASP A 57 -10.80 -4.56 -2.27
C ASP A 57 -10.38 -4.12 -3.67
N LEU A 58 -10.87 -2.96 -4.14
CA LEU A 58 -10.49 -2.40 -5.43
C LEU A 58 -9.02 -1.99 -5.47
N THR A 59 -8.50 -1.41 -4.38
CA THR A 59 -7.08 -1.04 -4.31
C THR A 59 -6.19 -2.27 -4.43
N LEU A 60 -6.53 -3.37 -3.74
CA LEU A 60 -5.83 -4.64 -3.84
C LEU A 60 -5.96 -5.26 -5.23
N ALA A 61 -7.16 -5.27 -5.81
CA ALA A 61 -7.39 -5.78 -7.15
C ALA A 61 -6.55 -5.03 -8.20
N ILE A 62 -6.50 -3.69 -8.12
CA ILE A 62 -5.67 -2.87 -9.01
C ILE A 62 -4.18 -3.16 -8.80
N ALA A 63 -3.73 -3.33 -7.56
CA ALA A 63 -2.34 -3.67 -7.27
C ALA A 63 -1.95 -5.05 -7.85
N THR A 64 -2.83 -6.04 -7.77
CA THR A 64 -2.62 -7.34 -8.43
C THR A 64 -2.55 -7.19 -9.95
N GLN A 65 -3.48 -6.43 -10.54
CA GLN A 65 -3.50 -6.18 -11.98
C GLN A 65 -2.23 -5.45 -12.48
N TYR A 66 -1.63 -4.56 -11.67
CA TYR A 66 -0.33 -3.98 -11.99
C TYR A 66 0.79 -5.02 -12.01
N GLY A 67 0.74 -6.04 -11.14
CA GLY A 67 1.66 -7.17 -11.18
C GLY A 67 1.53 -7.98 -12.47
N ASP A 68 0.30 -8.27 -12.89
CA ASP A 68 0.03 -8.97 -14.16
C ASP A 68 0.53 -8.14 -15.37
N ALA A 69 0.28 -6.84 -15.35
CA ALA A 69 0.78 -5.92 -16.37
C ALA A 69 2.31 -5.86 -16.39
N LEU A 70 2.98 -5.89 -15.23
CA LEU A 70 4.44 -5.93 -15.15
C LEU A 70 5.02 -7.17 -15.81
N ASN A 71 4.46 -8.35 -15.51
CA ASN A 71 4.88 -9.61 -16.13
C ASN A 71 4.76 -9.55 -17.66
N GLN A 72 3.67 -8.94 -18.16
CA GLN A 72 3.48 -8.74 -19.58
C GLN A 72 4.48 -7.74 -20.20
N LEU A 73 4.84 -6.68 -19.47
CA LEU A 73 5.87 -5.73 -19.89
C LEU A 73 7.26 -6.38 -19.97
N HIS A 74 7.64 -7.21 -18.99
CA HIS A 74 8.89 -7.98 -19.03
C HIS A 74 8.93 -8.94 -20.22
N LYS A 75 7.82 -9.65 -20.48
CA LYS A 75 7.70 -10.47 -21.68
C LYS A 75 7.95 -9.66 -22.96
N ILE A 76 7.36 -8.48 -23.08
CA ILE A 76 7.60 -7.59 -24.23
C ILE A 76 9.06 -7.12 -24.27
N GLN A 77 9.67 -6.80 -23.14
CA GLN A 77 11.08 -6.41 -23.07
C GLN A 77 12.00 -7.52 -23.59
N ASP A 78 11.75 -8.77 -23.20
CA ASP A 78 12.50 -9.95 -23.65
C ASP A 78 12.32 -10.19 -25.15
N MET A 79 11.10 -10.01 -25.65
CA MET A 79 10.77 -10.10 -27.08
C MET A 79 11.47 -9.03 -27.92
N LEU A 80 11.56 -7.80 -27.41
CA LEU A 80 12.31 -6.71 -28.07
C LEU A 80 13.83 -6.92 -28.03
N SER A 81 14.32 -7.60 -27.00
CA SER A 81 15.76 -7.88 -26.83
C SER A 81 16.21 -9.13 -27.60
N SER A 82 15.29 -10.05 -27.89
CA SER A 82 15.55 -11.28 -28.62
C SER A 82 15.34 -11.10 -30.12
N GLY A 83 16.39 -11.34 -30.91
CA GLY A 83 16.32 -11.21 -32.38
C GLY A 83 15.51 -12.29 -33.10
N ALA A 84 14.82 -13.17 -32.36
CA ALA A 84 14.12 -14.34 -32.90
C ALA A 84 12.58 -14.24 -32.82
N THR A 85 12.05 -13.15 -32.25
CA THR A 85 10.60 -12.98 -32.07
C THR A 85 9.90 -12.65 -33.38
N GLU A 86 8.72 -13.21 -33.63
CA GLU A 86 7.89 -12.81 -34.77
C GLU A 86 7.06 -11.56 -34.47
N PHE A 87 6.85 -10.70 -35.48
CA PHE A 87 6.07 -9.47 -35.30
C PHE A 87 4.63 -9.74 -34.81
N ALA A 88 4.01 -10.83 -35.27
CA ALA A 88 2.68 -11.23 -34.85
C ALA A 88 2.60 -11.52 -33.34
N GLU A 89 3.63 -12.16 -32.78
CA GLU A 89 3.72 -12.43 -31.34
C GLU A 89 3.87 -11.13 -30.55
N LEU A 90 4.72 -10.21 -31.02
CA LEU A 90 4.92 -8.90 -30.38
C LEU A 90 3.63 -8.07 -30.40
N ALA A 91 2.91 -8.07 -31.53
CA ALA A 91 1.63 -7.39 -31.66
C ALA A 91 0.55 -7.99 -30.73
N ALA A 92 0.51 -9.32 -30.61
CA ALA A 92 -0.39 -9.99 -29.66
C ALA A 92 -0.04 -9.63 -28.21
N ALA A 93 1.25 -9.62 -27.86
CA ALA A 93 1.70 -9.25 -26.52
C ALA A 93 1.33 -7.79 -26.17
N LYS A 94 1.50 -6.86 -27.12
CA LYS A 94 1.04 -5.47 -26.96
C LYS A 94 -0.48 -5.41 -26.76
N LEU A 95 -1.27 -6.15 -27.53
CA LEU A 95 -2.72 -6.16 -27.41
C LEU A 95 -3.18 -6.61 -26.01
N GLU A 96 -2.53 -7.63 -25.43
CA GLU A 96 -2.81 -8.05 -24.05
C GLU A 96 -2.44 -6.95 -23.04
N LEU A 97 -1.31 -6.24 -23.23
CA LEU A 97 -0.94 -5.11 -22.39
C LEU A 97 -2.03 -4.01 -22.40
N SER A 98 -2.54 -3.65 -23.58
CA SER A 98 -3.61 -2.66 -23.70
C SER A 98 -4.90 -3.13 -23.00
N ARG A 99 -5.20 -4.44 -23.02
CA ARG A 99 -6.33 -5.01 -22.26
C ARG A 99 -6.13 -4.91 -20.76
N HIS A 100 -4.94 -5.21 -20.25
CA HIS A 100 -4.61 -5.02 -18.83
C HIS A 100 -4.78 -3.56 -18.42
N ALA A 101 -4.25 -2.62 -19.21
CA ALA A 101 -4.38 -1.19 -18.93
C ALA A 101 -5.86 -0.75 -18.88
N ALA A 102 -6.68 -1.19 -19.84
CA ALA A 102 -8.11 -0.88 -19.86
C ALA A 102 -8.86 -1.47 -18.64
N ALA A 103 -8.56 -2.71 -18.25
CA ALA A 103 -9.17 -3.35 -17.09
C ALA A 103 -8.80 -2.63 -15.77
N ILE A 104 -7.54 -2.20 -15.65
CA ILE A 104 -7.08 -1.39 -14.51
C ILE A 104 -7.83 -0.06 -14.48
N GLN A 105 -7.93 0.63 -15.62
CA GLN A 105 -8.62 1.91 -15.72
C GLN A 105 -10.09 1.80 -15.31
N GLN A 106 -10.78 0.73 -15.73
CA GLN A 106 -12.15 0.46 -15.33
C GLN A 106 -12.30 0.33 -13.81
N ASN A 107 -11.39 -0.39 -13.14
CA ASN A 107 -11.39 -0.49 -11.68
C ASN A 107 -10.99 0.84 -11.01
N GLY A 108 -10.11 1.63 -11.64
CA GLY A 108 -9.76 2.97 -11.19
C GLY A 108 -10.98 3.90 -11.14
N TRP A 109 -11.79 3.93 -12.19
CA TRP A 109 -13.03 4.72 -12.21
C TRP A 109 -14.04 4.26 -11.16
N ARG A 110 -14.13 2.95 -10.91
CA ARG A 110 -14.97 2.41 -9.83
C ARG A 110 -14.49 2.91 -8.48
N LEU A 111 -13.18 2.90 -8.25
CA LEU A 111 -12.57 3.35 -7.01
C LEU A 111 -12.82 4.84 -6.77
N GLU A 112 -12.72 5.68 -7.80
CA GLU A 112 -13.02 7.12 -7.73
C GLU A 112 -14.50 7.42 -7.43
N SER A 113 -15.41 6.49 -7.76
CA SER A 113 -16.84 6.64 -7.45
C SER A 113 -17.21 6.30 -6.00
N LEU A 114 -16.26 5.77 -5.22
CA LEU A 114 -16.47 5.44 -3.80
C LEU A 114 -16.10 6.63 -2.91
N PRO A 115 -16.74 6.79 -1.74
CA PRO A 115 -16.42 7.88 -0.82
C PRO A 115 -14.95 7.82 -0.35
N GLU A 116 -14.35 8.99 -0.16
CA GLU A 116 -13.01 9.11 0.43
C GLU A 116 -13.07 8.84 1.93
N ASP A 117 -13.06 7.56 2.30
CA ASP A 117 -12.87 7.17 3.70
C ASP A 117 -11.37 7.13 4.04
N ASN A 118 -11.00 7.59 5.24
CA ASN A 118 -9.64 7.50 5.79
C ASN A 118 -9.36 6.05 6.24
N ASP A 119 -9.35 5.12 5.28
CA ASP A 119 -9.10 3.70 5.52
C ASP A 119 -7.63 3.31 5.27
N LEU A 120 -7.29 2.06 5.63
CA LEU A 120 -5.95 1.48 5.54
C LEU A 120 -5.32 1.59 4.14
N SER A 121 -6.15 1.74 3.09
CA SER A 121 -5.68 1.81 1.71
C SER A 121 -5.52 3.23 1.17
N ALA A 122 -5.91 4.27 1.92
CA ALA A 122 -5.88 5.67 1.44
C ALA A 122 -4.52 6.12 0.89
N SER A 123 -3.42 5.75 1.56
CA SER A 123 -2.06 6.04 1.09
C SER A 123 -1.73 5.32 -0.22
N ALA A 124 -2.14 4.06 -0.36
CA ALA A 124 -1.95 3.29 -1.58
C ALA A 124 -2.78 3.84 -2.74
N ARG A 125 -4.03 4.27 -2.48
CA ARG A 125 -4.92 4.87 -3.50
C ARG A 125 -4.32 6.08 -4.18
N ARG A 126 -3.71 6.98 -3.41
CA ARG A 126 -3.07 8.21 -3.93
C ARG A 126 -1.92 7.91 -4.90
N MET A 127 -1.34 6.72 -4.83
CA MET A 127 -0.25 6.31 -5.73
C MET A 127 -0.76 5.75 -7.07
N LEU A 128 -1.98 5.20 -7.10
CA LEU A 128 -2.49 4.46 -8.26
C LEU A 128 -2.52 5.28 -9.55
N PRO A 129 -2.98 6.56 -9.59
CA PRO A 129 -3.02 7.33 -10.83
C PRO A 129 -1.63 7.55 -11.44
N ARG A 130 -0.61 7.76 -10.59
CA ARG A 130 0.78 7.95 -11.04
C ARG A 130 1.36 6.67 -11.62
N ILE A 131 1.08 5.52 -11.00
CA ILE A 131 1.51 4.22 -11.50
C ILE A 131 0.82 3.92 -12.83
N HIS A 132 -0.49 4.20 -12.92
CA HIS A 132 -1.25 4.05 -14.16
C HIS A 132 -0.67 4.90 -15.29
N TYR A 133 -0.30 6.15 -15.01
CA TYR A 133 0.34 7.02 -16.00
C TYR A 133 1.60 6.37 -16.59
N HIS A 134 2.46 5.78 -15.76
CA HIS A 134 3.67 5.11 -16.26
C HIS A 134 3.35 3.83 -17.05
N LEU A 135 2.33 3.06 -16.65
CA LEU A 135 1.84 1.92 -17.43
C LEU A 135 1.35 2.36 -18.82
N THR A 136 0.55 3.41 -18.90
CA THR A 136 0.09 3.97 -20.18
C THR A 136 1.24 4.52 -21.01
N GLY A 137 2.30 5.03 -20.38
CA GLY A 137 3.54 5.42 -21.06
C GLY A 137 4.23 4.25 -21.76
N CYS A 138 4.27 3.06 -21.13
CA CYS A 138 4.78 1.85 -21.76
C CYS A 138 3.93 1.44 -22.99
N ASP A 139 2.61 1.42 -22.86
CA ASP A 139 1.70 1.10 -23.97
C ASP A 139 1.82 2.12 -25.11
N PHE A 140 1.91 3.40 -24.77
CA PHE A 140 2.08 4.49 -25.72
C PHE A 140 3.40 4.43 -26.47
N ALA A 141 4.52 4.09 -25.82
CA ALA A 141 5.80 3.90 -26.49
C ALA A 141 5.69 2.83 -27.60
N LEU A 142 4.88 1.81 -27.39
CA LEU A 142 4.62 0.74 -28.35
C LEU A 142 3.50 1.08 -29.36
N SER A 143 2.85 2.23 -29.24
CA SER A 143 1.73 2.62 -30.11
C SER A 143 2.15 2.68 -31.59
N ALA A 144 3.36 3.17 -31.86
CA ALA A 144 3.96 3.36 -33.18
C ALA A 144 4.84 2.17 -33.64
N LEU A 145 4.55 0.94 -33.20
CA LEU A 145 5.28 -0.24 -33.63
C LEU A 145 5.22 -0.39 -35.17
N PRO A 146 6.37 -0.43 -35.88
CA PRO A 146 6.40 -0.68 -37.31
C PRO A 146 6.05 -2.14 -37.60
N ALA A 147 5.46 -2.42 -38.77
CA ALA A 147 5.12 -3.77 -39.21
C ALA A 147 6.35 -4.62 -39.64
N GLU A 148 7.55 -4.22 -39.23
CA GLU A 148 8.83 -4.83 -39.60
C GLU A 148 9.75 -4.87 -38.38
N LEU A 149 10.53 -5.95 -38.29
CA LEU A 149 11.57 -6.13 -37.27
C LEU A 149 12.96 -5.91 -37.89
N PRO A 150 13.96 -5.44 -37.12
CA PRO A 150 13.91 -5.12 -35.70
C PRO A 150 13.22 -3.79 -35.38
N VAL A 151 12.63 -3.69 -34.19
CA VAL A 151 11.99 -2.46 -33.72
C VAL A 151 13.04 -1.34 -33.59
N PRO A 152 12.76 -0.10 -34.04
CA PRO A 152 13.67 1.03 -33.90
C PRO A 152 14.16 1.23 -32.46
N THR A 153 15.47 1.43 -32.29
CA THR A 153 16.12 1.62 -30.98
C THR A 153 15.47 2.72 -30.15
N ARG A 154 14.94 3.77 -30.79
CA ARG A 154 14.20 4.84 -30.12
C ARG A 154 12.98 4.31 -29.35
N ILE A 155 12.17 3.48 -30.00
CA ILE A 155 10.96 2.89 -29.39
C ILE A 155 11.35 1.98 -28.22
N VAL A 156 12.37 1.14 -28.41
CA VAL A 156 12.90 0.25 -27.37
C VAL A 156 13.38 1.05 -26.15
N ASN A 157 14.08 2.16 -26.37
CA ASN A 157 14.57 3.03 -25.29
C ASN A 157 13.43 3.76 -24.57
N GLU A 158 12.48 4.34 -25.31
CA GLU A 158 11.31 5.04 -24.72
C GLU A 158 10.46 4.07 -23.87
N PHE A 159 10.28 2.84 -24.35
CA PHE A 159 9.63 1.76 -23.60
C PHE A 159 10.42 1.40 -22.34
N GLY A 160 11.73 1.16 -22.46
CA GLY A 160 12.59 0.77 -21.33
C GLY A 160 12.66 1.83 -20.22
N ILE A 161 12.69 3.11 -20.58
CA ILE A 161 12.64 4.22 -19.59
C ILE A 161 11.31 4.18 -18.83
N SER A 162 10.19 4.05 -19.55
CA SER A 162 8.86 4.02 -18.94
C SER A 162 8.69 2.80 -18.03
N LEU A 163 9.17 1.63 -18.47
CA LEU A 163 9.15 0.38 -17.70
C LEU A 163 9.90 0.53 -16.37
N LYS A 164 11.12 1.06 -16.39
CA LYS A 164 11.92 1.24 -15.18
C LYS A 164 11.27 2.15 -14.14
N VAL A 165 10.59 3.21 -14.60
CA VAL A 165 9.85 4.10 -13.70
C VAL A 165 8.61 3.40 -13.15
N PHE A 166 7.88 2.67 -14.00
CA PHE A 166 6.74 1.85 -13.56
C PHE A 166 7.13 0.83 -12.49
N GLU A 167 8.22 0.07 -12.69
CA GLU A 167 8.77 -0.87 -11.70
C GLU A 167 9.06 -0.21 -10.36
N THR A 168 9.67 0.98 -10.40
CA THR A 168 10.04 1.73 -9.20
C THR A 168 8.79 2.16 -8.42
N GLU A 169 7.79 2.73 -9.10
CA GLU A 169 6.57 3.19 -8.44
C GLU A 169 5.69 2.01 -7.98
N PHE A 170 5.65 0.91 -8.74
CA PHE A 170 4.96 -0.32 -8.32
C PHE A 170 5.61 -0.96 -7.10
N SER A 171 6.94 -1.02 -7.04
CA SER A 171 7.66 -1.52 -5.86
C SER A 171 7.35 -0.69 -4.60
N ARG A 172 7.22 0.64 -4.74
CA ARG A 172 6.79 1.51 -3.64
C ARG A 172 5.36 1.24 -3.21
N LEU A 173 4.44 1.02 -4.15
CA LEU A 173 3.06 0.63 -3.83
C LEU A 173 3.03 -0.67 -3.02
N GLN A 174 3.79 -1.68 -3.45
CA GLN A 174 3.89 -2.94 -2.71
C GLN A 174 4.41 -2.75 -1.28
N ALA A 175 5.39 -1.87 -1.07
CA ALA A 175 5.87 -1.53 0.27
C ALA A 175 4.75 -0.91 1.12
N VAL A 176 4.07 0.12 0.60
CA VAL A 176 2.95 0.77 1.31
C VAL A 176 1.82 -0.21 1.64
N LEU A 177 1.51 -1.14 0.74
CA LEU A 177 0.50 -2.18 0.97
C LEU A 177 0.94 -3.20 2.04
N ARG A 178 2.23 -3.53 2.13
CA ARG A 178 2.77 -4.38 3.21
C ARG A 178 2.82 -3.66 4.55
N ASP A 179 3.05 -2.35 4.54
CA ASP A 179 3.08 -1.50 5.74
C ASP A 179 1.69 -1.30 6.33
N SER A 180 0.69 -1.11 5.47
CA SER A 180 -0.73 -1.04 5.86
C SER A 180 -1.36 -2.39 6.21
N GLY A 181 -0.60 -3.50 6.11
CA GLY A 181 -1.08 -4.85 6.40
C GLY A 181 -2.02 -5.45 5.34
N LEU A 182 -2.17 -4.78 4.19
CA LEU A 182 -3.04 -5.22 3.09
C LEU A 182 -2.41 -6.30 2.21
N LEU A 183 -1.07 -6.36 2.15
CA LEU A 183 -0.33 -7.47 1.54
C LEU A 183 0.38 -8.30 2.59
N ALA A 184 0.30 -9.63 2.43
CA ALA A 184 1.12 -10.55 3.18
C ALA A 184 2.60 -10.24 2.95
N ARG A 185 3.35 -10.19 4.04
CA ARG A 185 4.79 -9.95 4.00
C ARG A 185 5.50 -11.25 3.62
N PRO A 186 6.62 -11.18 2.87
CA PRO A 186 7.40 -12.36 2.55
C PRO A 186 7.85 -13.05 3.83
N GLU A 187 7.91 -14.39 3.80
CA GLU A 187 8.38 -15.15 4.95
C GLU A 187 9.81 -14.72 5.30
N PRO A 188 10.08 -14.44 6.58
CA PRO A 188 11.39 -14.01 7.02
C PRO A 188 12.38 -15.17 6.93
N LEU A 189 13.63 -14.89 6.56
CA LEU A 189 14.72 -15.87 6.63
C LEU A 189 15.00 -16.22 8.10
N ARG A 190 14.98 -15.21 8.97
CA ARG A 190 15.05 -15.33 10.42
C ARG A 190 14.14 -14.27 11.05
N GLU A 191 13.41 -14.64 12.08
CA GLU A 191 12.59 -13.71 12.84
C GLU A 191 12.75 -13.99 14.33
N PHE A 192 13.02 -12.92 15.08
CA PHE A 192 13.04 -12.92 16.53
C PHE A 192 11.86 -12.09 17.01
N VAL A 193 10.93 -12.71 17.74
CA VAL A 193 9.76 -12.04 18.28
C VAL A 193 9.91 -11.87 19.78
N TYR A 194 10.05 -10.63 20.22
CA TYR A 194 10.00 -10.23 21.61
C TYR A 194 8.59 -9.75 21.95
N ARG A 195 7.99 -10.33 22.98
CA ARG A 195 6.64 -9.99 23.43
C ARG A 195 6.73 -9.30 24.77
N ASP A 196 6.46 -8.01 24.76
CA ASP A 196 6.30 -7.21 25.96
C ASP A 196 4.80 -6.99 26.26
N ASP A 197 4.49 -6.39 27.41
CA ASP A 197 3.13 -6.06 27.82
C ASP A 197 2.52 -4.95 26.96
N ASN A 198 3.34 -3.97 26.54
CA ASN A 198 2.83 -2.80 25.80
C ASN A 198 2.98 -2.96 24.28
N VAL A 199 4.09 -3.54 23.84
CA VAL A 199 4.43 -3.71 22.42
C VAL A 199 4.92 -5.12 22.09
N MET A 200 4.64 -5.57 20.87
CA MET A 200 5.30 -6.71 20.26
C MET A 200 6.39 -6.19 19.32
N ILE A 201 7.61 -6.72 19.45
CA ILE A 201 8.76 -6.32 18.64
C ILE A 201 9.22 -7.52 17.84
N SER A 202 9.37 -7.36 16.54
CA SER A 202 9.86 -8.39 15.62
C SER A 202 11.13 -7.89 14.94
N VAL A 203 12.25 -8.61 15.13
CA VAL A 203 13.52 -8.36 14.45
C VAL A 203 13.67 -9.39 13.35
N ILE A 204 13.56 -8.92 12.10
CA ILE A 204 13.35 -9.74 10.91
C ILE A 204 14.56 -9.60 9.98
N GLN A 205 15.14 -10.72 9.59
CA GLN A 205 16.06 -10.81 8.45
C GLN A 205 15.28 -11.25 7.23
N GLN A 206 15.29 -10.42 6.17
CA GLN A 206 14.70 -10.80 4.89
C GLN A 206 15.71 -11.59 4.03
N HIS A 207 15.20 -12.39 3.10
CA HIS A 207 16.01 -13.18 2.15
C HIS A 207 16.94 -12.29 1.30
N ASP A 208 16.49 -11.08 0.98
CA ASP A 208 17.18 -10.17 0.06
C ASP A 208 18.15 -9.22 0.78
N TYR A 209 18.27 -9.33 2.11
CA TYR A 209 19.10 -8.45 2.90
C TYR A 209 20.54 -8.96 2.97
N HIS A 210 21.49 -8.03 2.83
CA HIS A 210 22.90 -8.32 3.08
C HIS A 210 23.11 -8.76 4.54
N HIS A 211 24.13 -9.59 4.75
CA HIS A 211 24.50 -10.09 6.07
C HIS A 211 24.71 -8.93 7.05
N GLY A 212 23.94 -8.92 8.16
CA GLY A 212 23.96 -7.85 9.17
C GLY A 212 22.92 -6.74 8.99
N ALA A 213 22.07 -6.81 7.96
CA ALA A 213 20.91 -5.93 7.82
C ALA A 213 19.63 -6.63 8.32
N TRP A 214 18.78 -5.87 9.00
CA TRP A 214 17.55 -6.34 9.62
C TRP A 214 16.44 -5.29 9.49
N ILE A 215 15.20 -5.74 9.58
CA ILE A 215 14.02 -4.91 9.75
C ILE A 215 13.54 -5.09 11.18
N VAL A 216 13.27 -3.99 11.88
CA VAL A 216 12.64 -4.01 13.19
C VAL A 216 11.25 -3.45 13.05
N ARG A 217 10.27 -4.24 13.46
CA ARG A 217 8.85 -3.87 13.51
C ARG A 217 8.39 -3.85 14.94
N MET A 218 7.61 -2.84 15.32
CA MET A 218 6.93 -2.80 16.61
C MET A 218 5.44 -2.58 16.41
N GLN A 219 4.63 -3.28 17.21
CA GLN A 219 3.18 -3.19 17.18
C GLN A 219 2.63 -3.03 18.60
N ALA A 220 1.81 -2.00 18.82
CA ALA A 220 1.08 -1.79 20.06
C ALA A 220 0.10 -2.94 20.31
N ARG A 221 -0.05 -3.36 21.57
CA ARG A 221 -0.92 -4.49 21.94
C ARG A 221 -2.36 -4.12 22.23
N THR A 222 -2.64 -2.86 22.53
CA THR A 222 -3.98 -2.36 22.87
C THR A 222 -4.28 -1.08 22.10
N LEU A 223 -5.57 -0.83 21.85
CA LEU A 223 -6.03 0.41 21.21
C LEU A 223 -5.68 1.65 22.04
N GLU A 224 -5.68 1.53 23.37
CA GLU A 224 -5.25 2.60 24.27
C GLU A 224 -3.79 3.00 24.06
N HIS A 225 -2.89 2.03 23.92
CA HIS A 225 -1.47 2.28 23.63
C HIS A 225 -1.25 2.78 22.21
N GLU A 226 -2.01 2.28 21.24
CA GLU A 226 -2.00 2.81 19.87
C GLU A 226 -2.29 4.31 19.84
N ASN A 227 -3.40 4.73 20.46
CA ASN A 227 -3.78 6.14 20.54
C ASN A 227 -2.72 6.98 21.28
N ALA A 228 -2.14 6.45 22.36
CA ALA A 228 -1.10 7.13 23.13
C ALA A 228 0.21 7.31 22.33
N LEU A 229 0.53 6.39 21.42
CA LEU A 229 1.77 6.39 20.65
C LEU A 229 1.66 7.14 19.31
N GLU A 230 0.46 7.47 18.85
CA GLU A 230 0.23 8.08 17.53
C GLU A 230 0.89 9.47 17.39
N ASP A 231 0.90 10.27 18.46
CA ASP A 231 1.58 11.56 18.51
C ASP A 231 3.04 11.47 19.00
N ALA A 232 3.49 10.29 19.42
CA ALA A 232 4.82 10.11 19.99
C ALA A 232 5.93 10.39 18.96
N GLY A 233 7.05 10.91 19.46
CA GLY A 233 8.31 10.93 18.74
C GLY A 233 9.36 10.34 19.66
N LEU A 234 9.84 9.14 19.32
CA LEU A 234 10.76 8.37 20.16
C LEU A 234 12.15 8.36 19.53
N THR A 235 13.19 8.52 20.35
CA THR A 235 14.58 8.39 19.93
C THR A 235 14.96 6.92 19.82
N PHE A 236 15.88 6.59 18.92
CA PHE A 236 16.49 5.26 18.91
C PHE A 236 17.39 5.08 20.14
N PRO A 237 17.41 3.89 20.76
CA PRO A 237 18.36 3.59 21.83
C PRO A 237 19.78 3.53 21.28
N GLU A 238 20.75 4.06 22.04
CA GLU A 238 22.16 3.90 21.72
C GLU A 238 22.61 2.48 22.10
N LEU A 239 22.92 1.66 21.11
CA LEU A 239 23.35 0.28 21.30
C LEU A 239 24.69 0.04 20.61
N GLU A 240 25.63 -0.57 21.33
CA GLU A 240 26.95 -0.87 20.79
C GLU A 240 26.83 -1.82 19.59
N GLY A 241 27.44 -1.43 18.48
CA GLY A 241 27.46 -2.20 17.26
C GLY A 241 26.14 -2.23 16.48
N ARG A 242 25.15 -1.38 16.79
CA ARG A 242 23.89 -1.28 16.04
C ARG A 242 23.63 0.15 15.57
N VAL A 243 23.12 0.27 14.34
CA VAL A 243 22.71 1.54 13.76
C VAL A 243 21.28 1.41 13.24
N PHE A 244 20.43 2.37 13.61
CA PHE A 244 19.04 2.42 13.17
C PHE A 244 18.84 3.47 12.10
N LEU A 245 18.01 3.14 11.12
CA LEU A 245 17.59 4.03 10.04
C LEU A 245 16.06 3.98 9.93
N PRO A 246 15.35 5.09 10.19
CA PRO A 246 13.90 5.07 10.17
C PRO A 246 13.36 4.68 8.79
N GLY A 247 12.27 3.91 8.75
CA GLY A 247 11.51 3.73 7.52
C GLY A 247 10.99 5.09 7.02
N SER A 248 10.89 5.27 5.69
CA SER A 248 10.64 6.59 5.07
C SER A 248 9.39 7.31 5.60
N VAL A 249 8.37 6.58 6.05
CA VAL A 249 7.12 7.13 6.61
C VAL A 249 7.11 7.21 8.14
N TYR A 250 7.95 6.40 8.81
CA TYR A 250 8.03 6.30 10.27
C TYR A 250 9.09 7.22 10.88
N GLY A 251 9.94 7.84 10.06
CA GLY A 251 10.90 8.84 10.54
C GLY A 251 10.23 10.08 11.09
N LYS A 252 10.70 10.55 12.26
CA LYS A 252 10.26 11.82 12.87
C LYS A 252 11.47 12.54 13.46
N ALA A 253 11.51 13.86 13.33
CA ALA A 253 12.47 14.67 14.06
C ALA A 253 12.10 14.69 15.54
N VAL A 254 12.97 14.16 16.39
CA VAL A 254 12.76 14.06 17.84
C VAL A 254 13.84 14.85 18.55
N ARG A 255 13.46 15.59 19.58
CA ARG A 255 14.43 16.28 20.43
C ARG A 255 14.95 15.30 21.46
N ASN A 256 16.22 14.96 21.38
CA ASN A 256 16.87 14.10 22.37
C ASN A 256 16.99 14.87 23.69
N SER A 257 16.41 14.31 24.76
CA SER A 257 16.37 14.93 26.09
C SER A 257 17.74 14.99 26.76
N GLN A 258 18.68 14.11 26.38
CA GLN A 258 20.02 14.04 26.93
C GLN A 258 20.98 15.02 26.21
N THR A 259 20.93 15.08 24.88
CA THR A 259 21.83 15.93 24.09
C THR A 259 21.25 17.33 23.84
N GLY A 260 19.93 17.49 24.00
CA GLY A 260 19.18 18.71 23.73
C GLY A 260 19.01 19.04 22.23
N LYS A 261 19.56 18.21 21.34
CA LYS A 261 19.56 18.39 19.89
C LYS A 261 18.39 17.64 19.23
N TYR A 262 18.03 18.07 18.02
CA TYR A 262 17.09 17.32 17.19
C TYR A 262 17.85 16.24 16.44
N GLU A 263 17.38 15.01 16.59
CA GLU A 263 17.92 13.80 15.97
C GLU A 263 16.78 13.05 15.26
N MET A 264 17.13 12.15 14.33
CA MET A 264 16.13 11.30 13.70
C MET A 264 15.72 10.19 14.65
N GLY A 265 14.43 10.18 14.99
CA GLY A 265 13.78 9.12 15.71
C GLY A 265 12.70 8.47 14.85
N PHE A 266 11.78 7.79 15.53
CA PHE A 266 10.66 7.10 14.91
C PHE A 266 9.33 7.48 15.57
N ARG A 267 8.23 7.19 14.88
CA ARG A 267 6.86 7.37 15.35
C ARG A 267 6.02 6.14 15.04
N PHE A 268 4.95 5.94 15.80
CA PHE A 268 3.92 4.98 15.45
C PHE A 268 2.90 5.62 14.52
N LEU A 269 2.38 4.85 13.57
CA LEU A 269 1.24 5.18 12.73
C LEU A 269 0.26 4.02 12.86
N SER A 270 -0.95 4.28 13.34
CA SER A 270 -1.97 3.25 13.60
C SER A 270 -1.41 2.04 14.36
N GLY A 271 -0.73 2.33 15.47
CA GLY A 271 -0.19 1.32 16.38
C GLY A 271 1.02 0.55 15.85
N VAL A 272 1.58 0.91 14.68
CA VAL A 272 2.73 0.22 14.08
C VAL A 272 3.88 1.18 13.79
N THR A 273 5.12 0.71 13.96
CA THR A 273 6.32 1.37 13.44
C THR A 273 7.26 0.35 12.81
N GLU A 274 8.01 0.78 11.81
CA GLU A 274 9.02 -0.03 11.14
C GLU A 274 10.26 0.78 10.79
N PHE A 275 11.43 0.16 10.94
CA PHE A 275 12.70 0.76 10.57
C PHE A 275 13.76 -0.28 10.29
N HIS A 276 14.84 0.15 9.62
CA HIS A 276 15.98 -0.69 9.32
C HIS A 276 16.98 -0.64 10.47
N MET A 277 17.60 -1.79 10.75
CA MET A 277 18.70 -1.93 11.69
C MET A 277 19.89 -2.58 10.99
N TYR A 278 21.08 -2.06 11.20
CA TYR A 278 22.31 -2.58 10.64
C TYR A 278 23.32 -2.88 11.75
N SER A 279 24.05 -3.98 11.59
CA SER A 279 25.29 -4.22 12.33
C SER A 279 26.35 -3.22 11.93
N SER A 280 27.07 -2.70 12.92
CA SER A 280 28.14 -1.72 12.77
C SER A 280 29.34 -2.10 13.63
N GLY A 281 30.56 -1.85 13.16
CA GLY A 281 31.80 -2.11 13.91
C GLY A 281 32.17 -3.59 14.17
N HIS A 282 31.22 -4.51 14.01
CA HIS A 282 31.38 -5.95 14.27
C HIS A 282 30.66 -6.78 13.20
N GLU A 283 31.17 -7.98 12.91
CA GLU A 283 30.41 -8.98 12.15
C GLU A 283 29.16 -9.40 12.94
N GLU A 284 28.05 -9.69 12.26
CA GLU A 284 26.77 -10.01 12.92
C GLU A 284 26.89 -11.11 13.98
N ASP A 285 27.60 -12.21 13.67
CA ASP A 285 27.79 -13.34 14.59
C ASP A 285 28.66 -13.00 15.82
N ARG A 286 29.37 -11.86 15.78
CA ARG A 286 30.24 -11.36 16.85
C ARG A 286 29.79 -10.01 17.38
N ASN A 287 28.58 -9.58 17.04
CA ASN A 287 28.07 -8.30 17.49
C ASN A 287 27.80 -8.37 18.99
N PRO A 288 28.33 -7.43 19.81
CA PRO A 288 28.13 -7.44 21.25
C PRO A 288 26.65 -7.32 21.64
N THR A 289 25.82 -6.73 20.77
CA THR A 289 24.39 -6.56 21.00
C THR A 289 23.58 -7.55 20.15
N SER A 290 22.97 -8.53 20.82
CA SER A 290 22.06 -9.52 20.23
C SER A 290 20.70 -8.92 19.84
N ALA A 291 19.97 -9.60 18.95
CA ALA A 291 18.61 -9.18 18.55
C ALA A 291 17.63 -9.09 19.74
N ASP A 292 17.76 -9.98 20.73
CA ASP A 292 16.93 -9.95 21.94
C ASP A 292 17.23 -8.71 22.81
N GLN A 293 18.50 -8.33 22.93
CA GLN A 293 18.89 -7.11 23.65
C GLN A 293 18.40 -5.84 22.95
N VAL A 294 18.43 -5.83 21.61
CA VAL A 294 17.84 -4.76 20.80
C VAL A 294 16.35 -4.64 21.11
N ALA A 295 15.61 -5.75 21.02
CA ALA A 295 14.17 -5.75 21.22
C ALA A 295 13.80 -5.31 22.65
N ALA A 296 14.50 -5.83 23.67
CA ALA A 296 14.29 -5.42 25.05
C ALA A 296 14.56 -3.92 25.28
N SER A 297 15.62 -3.37 24.68
CA SER A 297 15.94 -1.93 24.82
C SER A 297 14.90 -1.03 24.15
N LEU A 298 14.36 -1.46 23.01
CA LEU A 298 13.28 -0.78 22.31
C LEU A 298 11.97 -0.83 23.11
N ALA A 299 11.64 -1.96 23.74
CA ALA A 299 10.48 -2.08 24.62
C ALA A 299 10.57 -1.08 25.78
N VAL A 300 11.71 -1.04 26.48
CA VAL A 300 11.97 -0.08 27.56
C VAL A 300 11.80 1.37 27.11
N THR A 301 12.18 1.69 25.88
CA THR A 301 12.02 3.04 25.31
C THR A 301 10.54 3.42 25.20
N VAL A 302 9.70 2.49 24.73
CA VAL A 302 8.24 2.69 24.64
C VAL A 302 7.61 2.76 26.02
N ASP A 303 8.00 1.86 26.94
CA ASP A 303 7.47 1.82 28.31
C ASP A 303 7.75 3.12 29.06
N THR A 304 8.99 3.61 28.94
CA THR A 304 9.40 4.88 29.58
C THR A 304 8.54 6.04 29.09
N TYR A 305 8.23 6.07 27.79
CA TYR A 305 7.35 7.08 27.22
C TYR A 305 5.91 6.97 27.75
N LEU A 306 5.32 5.78 27.73
CA LEU A 306 3.95 5.55 28.23
C LEU A 306 3.81 5.90 29.71
N VAL A 307 4.80 5.53 30.54
CA VAL A 307 4.83 5.89 31.97
C VAL A 307 4.93 7.41 32.14
N THR A 308 5.77 8.08 31.36
CA THR A 308 5.93 9.55 31.43
C THR A 308 4.63 10.26 31.03
N LEU A 309 3.98 9.80 29.95
CA LEU A 309 2.71 10.35 29.47
C LEU A 309 1.61 10.22 30.54
N LEU A 310 1.51 9.06 31.19
CA LEU A 310 0.55 8.84 32.28
C LEU A 310 0.80 9.79 33.46
N HIS A 311 2.06 10.04 33.82
CA HIS A 311 2.40 10.99 34.89
C HIS A 311 2.06 12.43 34.50
N GLU A 312 2.30 12.85 33.26
CA GLU A 312 1.95 14.18 32.77
C GLU A 312 0.43 14.41 32.72
N MET A 313 -0.33 13.36 32.39
CA MET A 313 -1.79 13.40 32.42
C MET A 313 -2.33 13.45 33.85
N ALA A 314 -1.73 12.71 34.79
CA ALA A 314 -2.13 12.70 36.20
C ALA A 314 -1.81 14.03 36.94
N GLY A 315 -0.71 14.70 36.57
CA GLY A 315 -0.31 15.99 37.15
C GLY A 315 -1.00 17.22 36.57
N LYS A 316 -1.88 17.05 35.58
CA LYS A 316 -2.69 18.12 34.96
C LYS A 316 -4.15 18.17 35.44
N ASN A 317 -4.52 17.32 36.41
CA ASN A 317 -5.79 17.39 37.15
C ASN A 317 -5.61 18.13 38.49
#